data_AF-A0A4D8R1V3-F1
#
_entry.id   AF-A0A4D8R1V3-F1
#
_cell.length_a   1.000
_cell.length_b   1.000
_cell.length_c   1.000
_cell.angle_alpha   90.00
_cell.angle_beta   90.00
_cell.angle_gamma   90.00
#
_symmetry.space_group_name_H-M   'P 1'
#
loop_
_entity.id
_entity.type
_entity.pdbx_description
1 polymer ?
#
loop_
_entity_poly.entity_id
_entity_poly.type
_entity_poly.pdbx_seq_one_letter_code
_entity_poly.pdbx_strand_id
1 'polypeptide(L)'
;MTGIARTPPRPSRLEDLALLEALERHHDDAPPRDALRAALLEGVERYTVLARAAALRLHVRLAEEARRGTAHRRRALPADRTASDVWLTRLTAALTHHRNAASALVRAGG
;
A
#
# COMPACT_ATOMS: atom_id res chain seq x y z
N MET A 1 20.67 0.00 -37.36
CA MET A 1 20.13 -1.27 -36.82
C MET A 1 19.68 -1.02 -35.38
N THR A 2 18.46 -0.53 -35.17
CA THR A 2 17.86 -0.39 -33.84
C THR A 2 16.52 -1.09 -33.87
N GLY A 3 16.48 -2.27 -33.25
CA GLY A 3 15.29 -3.09 -33.13
C GLY A 3 14.26 -2.37 -32.27
N ILE A 4 13.12 -2.07 -32.86
CA ILE A 4 11.95 -1.53 -32.19
C ILE A 4 11.52 -2.62 -31.20
N ALA A 5 11.76 -2.42 -29.91
CA ALA A 5 11.21 -3.27 -28.86
C ALA A 5 9.69 -3.23 -29.00
N ARG A 6 9.12 -4.29 -29.58
CA ARG A 6 7.68 -4.43 -29.71
C ARG A 6 7.12 -4.51 -28.30
N THR A 7 6.42 -3.47 -27.87
CA THR A 7 5.51 -3.55 -26.73
C THR A 7 4.59 -4.74 -26.97
N PRO A 8 4.50 -5.73 -26.06
CA PRO A 8 3.58 -6.84 -26.27
C PRO A 8 2.16 -6.28 -26.46
N PRO A 9 1.35 -6.88 -27.36
CA PRO A 9 -0.01 -6.44 -27.59
C PRO A 9 -0.78 -6.45 -26.27
N ARG A 10 -1.58 -5.41 -26.04
CA ARG A 10 -2.51 -5.39 -24.92
C ARG A 10 -3.44 -6.59 -25.05
N PRO A 11 -3.64 -7.41 -24.00
CA PRO A 11 -4.61 -8.46 -24.07
C PRO A 11 -5.98 -7.85 -24.33
N SER A 12 -6.69 -8.40 -25.32
CA SER A 12 -8.04 -7.98 -25.63
C SER A 12 -9.00 -8.42 -24.51
N ARG A 13 -10.13 -7.74 -24.34
CA ARG A 13 -11.17 -8.09 -23.36
C ARG A 13 -11.64 -9.56 -23.45
N LEU A 14 -11.45 -10.20 -24.62
CA LEU A 14 -11.74 -11.61 -24.85
C LEU A 14 -10.66 -12.53 -24.26
N GLU A 15 -9.39 -12.11 -24.27
CA GLU A 15 -8.29 -12.82 -23.60
C GLU A 15 -8.42 -12.74 -22.07
N ASP A 16 -8.92 -11.62 -21.53
CA ASP A 16 -9.20 -11.48 -20.09
C ASP A 16 -10.31 -12.43 -19.64
N LEU A 17 -11.37 -12.59 -20.45
CA LEU A 17 -12.46 -13.54 -20.19
C LEU A 17 -11.95 -14.99 -20.27
N ALA A 18 -11.12 -15.31 -21.26
CA ALA A 18 -10.52 -16.63 -21.38
C ALA A 18 -9.58 -16.96 -20.21
N LEU A 19 -8.86 -15.97 -19.66
CA LEU A 19 -8.05 -16.10 -18.46
C LEU A 19 -8.90 -16.31 -17.20
N LEU A 20 -10.02 -15.60 -17.09
CA LEU A 20 -10.99 -15.80 -16.00
C LEU A 20 -11.59 -17.20 -16.03
N GLU A 21 -12.02 -17.67 -17.20
CA GLU A 21 -12.58 -19.00 -17.40
C GLU A 21 -11.53 -20.10 -17.20
N ALA A 22 -10.25 -19.82 -17.50
CA ALA A 22 -9.13 -20.71 -17.18
C ALA A 22 -8.87 -20.76 -15.66
N LEU A 23 -8.97 -19.64 -14.95
CA LEU A 23 -8.85 -19.57 -13.49
C LEU A 23 -9.99 -20.34 -12.80
N GLU A 24 -11.22 -20.21 -13.29
CA GLU A 24 -12.38 -20.96 -12.79
C GLU A 24 -12.25 -22.46 -13.03
N ARG A 25 -11.68 -22.88 -14.17
CA ARG A 25 -11.46 -24.30 -14.49
C ARG A 25 -10.30 -24.95 -13.72
N HIS A 26 -9.32 -24.17 -13.27
CA HIS A 26 -8.10 -24.70 -12.63
C HIS A 26 -8.18 -24.70 -11.10
N HIS A 27 -9.18 -24.02 -10.54
CA HIS A 27 -9.41 -23.97 -9.10
C HIS A 27 -10.80 -24.53 -8.79
N ASP A 28 -10.84 -25.77 -8.26
CA ASP A 28 -12.07 -26.40 -7.76
C ASP A 28 -12.65 -25.66 -6.54
N ASP A 29 -11.80 -24.90 -5.83
CA ASP A 29 -12.15 -23.95 -4.76
C ASP A 29 -12.05 -22.49 -5.24
N ALA A 30 -12.55 -21.54 -4.45
CA ALA A 30 -12.52 -20.11 -4.82
C ALA A 30 -11.09 -19.64 -5.21
N PRO A 31 -10.90 -19.11 -6.44
CA PRO A 31 -9.56 -18.77 -6.92
C PRO A 31 -8.92 -17.65 -6.07
N PRO A 32 -7.58 -17.63 -5.96
CA PRO A 32 -6.87 -16.64 -5.16
C PRO A 32 -7.26 -15.22 -5.59
N ARG A 33 -7.68 -14.41 -4.63
CA ARG A 33 -8.26 -13.07 -4.87
C ARG A 33 -7.39 -12.15 -5.70
N ASP A 34 -6.07 -12.31 -5.63
CA ASP A 34 -5.14 -11.47 -6.36
C ASP A 34 -5.01 -11.89 -7.84
N ALA A 35 -5.17 -13.19 -8.15
CA ALA A 35 -5.27 -13.67 -9.54
C ALA A 35 -6.58 -13.20 -10.19
N LEU A 36 -7.69 -13.27 -9.46
CA LEU A 36 -8.97 -12.69 -9.90
C LEU A 36 -8.88 -11.18 -10.15
N ARG A 37 -8.24 -10.44 -9.24
CA ARG A 37 -8.06 -8.99 -9.41
C ARG A 37 -7.15 -8.65 -10.57
N ALA A 38 -6.09 -9.42 -10.80
CA ALA A 38 -5.24 -9.26 -11.97
C ALA A 38 -6.04 -9.51 -13.26
N ALA A 39 -6.83 -10.57 -13.33
CA ALA A 39 -7.69 -10.86 -14.49
C ALA A 39 -8.75 -9.76 -14.71
N LEU A 40 -9.38 -9.26 -13.64
CA LEU A 40 -10.40 -8.19 -13.72
C LEU A 40 -9.82 -6.81 -14.04
N LEU A 41 -8.53 -6.58 -13.78
CA LEU A 41 -7.86 -5.30 -14.00
C LEU A 41 -6.90 -5.34 -15.19
N GLU A 42 -7.15 -6.23 -16.16
CA GLU A 42 -6.40 -6.33 -17.42
C GLU A 42 -4.90 -6.62 -17.19
N GLY A 43 -4.58 -7.42 -16.17
CA GLY A 43 -3.24 -7.95 -15.90
C GLY A 43 -2.61 -7.51 -14.58
N VAL A 44 -1.56 -8.25 -14.20
CA VAL A 44 -0.83 -8.08 -12.94
C VAL A 44 -0.18 -6.70 -12.84
N GLU A 45 0.39 -6.18 -13.93
CA GLU A 45 1.06 -4.86 -13.96
C GLU A 45 0.09 -3.71 -13.64
N ARG A 46 -1.12 -3.74 -14.19
CA ARG A 46 -2.12 -2.71 -13.92
C ARG A 46 -2.66 -2.84 -12.49
N TYR A 47 -2.88 -4.07 -12.01
CA TYR A 47 -3.24 -4.32 -10.62
C TYR A 47 -2.17 -3.81 -9.64
N THR A 48 -0.88 -4.09 -9.84
CA THR A 48 0.20 -3.66 -8.93
C THR A 48 0.33 -2.15 -8.88
N VAL A 49 0.22 -1.46 -10.02
CA VAL A 49 0.22 0.02 -10.08
C VAL A 49 -0.97 0.59 -9.31
N LEU A 50 -2.19 0.05 -9.50
CA LEU A 50 -3.39 0.51 -8.81
C LEU A 50 -3.34 0.23 -7.31
N ALA A 51 -2.86 -0.96 -6.92
CA ALA A 51 -2.68 -1.35 -5.53
C ALA A 51 -1.67 -0.43 -4.83
N ARG A 52 -0.55 -0.13 -5.49
CA ARG A 52 0.46 0.82 -4.98
C ARG A 52 -0.13 2.22 -4.84
N ALA A 53 -0.86 2.72 -5.84
CA ALA A 53 -1.49 4.03 -5.78
C ALA A 53 -2.58 4.11 -4.69
N ALA A 54 -3.35 3.03 -4.48
CA ALA A 54 -4.32 2.94 -3.40
C ALA A 54 -3.64 2.94 -2.01
N ALA A 55 -2.58 2.16 -1.84
CA ALA A 55 -1.79 2.12 -0.61
C ALA A 55 -1.20 3.50 -0.28
N LEU A 56 -0.62 4.20 -1.27
CA LEU A 56 -0.10 5.55 -1.08
C LEU A 56 -1.19 6.53 -0.65
N ARG A 57 -2.36 6.53 -1.31
CA ARG A 57 -3.50 7.38 -0.93
C ARG A 57 -3.97 7.09 0.50
N LEU A 58 -4.03 5.82 0.88
CA LEU A 58 -4.37 5.42 2.25
C LEU A 58 -3.35 5.97 3.25
N HIS A 59 -2.06 5.83 2.99
CA HIS A 59 -1.01 6.34 3.88
C HIS A 59 -1.06 7.87 4.00
N VAL A 60 -1.32 8.59 2.90
CA VAL A 60 -1.50 10.05 2.94
C VAL A 60 -2.68 10.42 3.84
N ARG A 61 -3.83 9.78 3.66
CA ARG A 61 -5.01 10.01 4.49
C ARG A 61 -4.74 9.73 5.97
N LEU A 62 -4.13 8.59 6.29
CA LEU A 62 -3.76 8.23 7.66
C LEU A 62 -2.79 9.24 8.28
N ALA A 63 -1.84 9.75 7.49
CA ALA A 63 -0.92 10.79 7.95
C ALA A 63 -1.66 12.10 8.24
N GLU A 64 -2.64 12.49 7.42
CA GLU A 64 -3.48 13.67 7.70
C GLU A 64 -4.33 13.49 8.95
N GLU A 65 -4.99 12.34 9.12
CA GLU A 65 -5.79 12.02 10.31
C GLU A 65 -4.93 12.07 11.57
N ALA A 66 -3.72 11.51 11.53
CA ALA A 66 -2.75 11.57 12.62
C ALA A 66 -2.34 13.02 12.95
N ARG A 67 -2.07 13.86 11.93
CA ARG A 67 -1.75 15.28 12.14
C ARG A 67 -2.91 16.04 12.78
N ARG A 68 -4.15 15.81 12.32
CA ARG A 68 -5.35 16.43 12.90
C ARG A 68 -5.54 16.00 14.35
N GLY A 69 -5.42 14.70 14.64
CA GLY A 69 -5.50 14.16 16.00
C GLY A 69 -4.43 14.76 16.92
N THR A 70 -3.20 14.87 16.42
CA THR A 70 -2.10 15.52 17.14
C THR A 70 -2.39 16.99 17.43
N ALA A 71 -2.84 17.75 16.43
CA ALA A 71 -3.15 19.16 16.59
C ALA A 71 -4.32 19.38 17.58
N HIS A 72 -5.35 18.54 17.51
CA HIS A 72 -6.48 18.58 18.44
C HIS A 72 -6.02 18.27 19.88
N ARG A 73 -5.25 17.20 20.08
CA ARG A 73 -4.72 16.82 21.40
C ARG A 73 -3.83 17.93 21.99
N ARG A 74 -2.95 18.54 21.19
CA ARG A 74 -2.10 19.67 21.62
C ARG A 74 -2.89 20.89 22.08
N ARG A 75 -4.06 21.16 21.48
CA ARG A 75 -4.96 22.25 21.90
C ARG A 75 -5.69 21.93 23.21
N ALA A 76 -6.00 20.66 23.44
CA ALA A 76 -6.79 20.21 24.57
C ALA A 76 -5.95 19.79 25.80
N LEU A 77 -4.67 19.48 25.63
CA LEU A 77 -3.81 18.96 26.69
C LEU A 77 -3.10 20.09 27.47
N PRO A 78 -3.38 20.26 28.76
CA PRO A 78 -2.68 21.21 29.62
C PRO A 78 -1.20 20.82 29.80
N ALA A 79 -0.31 21.82 29.94
CA ALA A 79 1.14 21.61 29.96
C ALA A 79 1.59 20.65 31.08
N ASP A 80 0.96 20.73 32.25
CA ASP A 80 1.20 19.89 33.44
C ASP A 80 0.87 18.42 33.21
N ARG A 81 0.00 18.09 32.24
CA ARG A 81 -0.41 16.71 31.93
C ARG A 81 0.33 16.09 30.75
N THR A 82 1.24 16.84 30.12
CA THR A 82 1.99 16.38 28.93
C THR A 82 2.86 15.16 29.25
N ALA A 83 3.54 15.17 30.41
CA ALA A 83 4.48 14.11 30.79
C ALA A 83 3.80 12.77 31.09
N SER A 84 2.53 12.78 31.50
CA SER A 84 1.74 11.58 31.84
C SER A 84 0.77 11.17 30.73
N ASP A 85 0.77 11.85 29.58
CA ASP A 85 -0.13 11.53 28.48
C ASP A 85 0.30 10.24 27.75
N VAL A 86 -0.54 9.22 27.88
CA VAL A 86 -0.32 7.90 27.29
C VAL A 86 -0.28 7.96 25.76
N TRP A 87 -1.03 8.87 25.15
CA TRP A 87 -1.07 9.01 23.69
C TRP A 87 0.25 9.60 23.16
N LEU A 88 0.79 10.64 23.80
CA LEU A 88 2.11 11.19 23.49
C LEU A 88 3.23 10.16 23.71
N THR A 89 3.16 9.39 24.79
CA THR A 89 4.14 8.32 25.06
C THR A 89 4.14 7.28 23.93
N ARG A 90 2.96 6.83 23.50
CA ARG A 90 2.80 5.89 22.38
C ARG A 90 3.27 6.48 21.06
N LEU A 91 2.95 7.76 20.79
CA LEU A 91 3.39 8.45 19.59
C LEU A 91 4.93 8.52 19.53
N THR A 92 5.57 8.93 20.62
CA THR A 92 7.03 9.00 20.73
C THR A 92 7.69 7.63 20.51
N ALA A 93 7.12 6.58 21.11
CA ALA A 93 7.60 5.21 20.91
C ALA A 93 7.48 4.75 19.45
N ALA A 94 6.34 5.01 18.80
CA ALA A 94 6.13 4.67 17.39
C ALA A 94 7.10 5.42 16.46
N LEU A 95 7.27 6.74 16.67
CA LEU A 95 8.22 7.54 15.90
C LEU A 95 9.67 7.05 16.10
N THR A 96 10.04 6.69 17.33
CA THR A 96 11.35 6.13 17.64
C THR A 96 11.57 4.79 16.93
N HIS A 97 10.57 3.91 16.95
CA HIS A 97 10.62 2.64 16.26
C HIS A 97 10.82 2.82 14.76
N HIS A 98 10.00 3.66 14.10
CA HIS A 98 10.12 3.91 12.66
C HIS A 98 11.44 4.58 12.29
N ARG A 99 11.93 5.53 13.10
CA ARG A 99 13.24 6.14 12.91
C ARG A 99 14.34 5.07 12.96
N ASN A 100 14.32 4.21 13.98
CA ASN A 100 15.33 3.17 14.15
C ASN A 100 15.29 2.15 13.01
N ALA A 101 14.09 1.77 12.54
CA ALA A 101 13.90 0.90 11.38
C ALA A 101 14.46 1.55 10.10
N ALA A 102 14.16 2.82 9.84
CA ALA A 102 14.71 3.56 8.71
C ALA A 102 16.24 3.65 8.78
N SER A 103 16.80 3.96 9.95
CA SER A 103 18.26 3.98 10.16
C SER A 103 18.91 2.60 10.00
N ALA A 104 18.19 1.51 10.27
CA ALA A 104 18.67 0.16 10.02
C ALA A 104 18.68 -0.17 8.52
N LEU A 105 17.63 0.20 7.78
CA LEU A 105 17.57 0.04 6.33
C LEU A 105 18.68 0.82 5.62
N VAL A 106 18.94 2.06 6.03
CA VAL A 106 20.05 2.86 5.48
C VAL A 106 21.41 2.20 5.73
N ARG A 107 21.62 1.59 6.91
CA ARG A 107 22.86 0.88 7.24
C ARG A 107 23.00 -0.48 6.55
N ALA A 108 21.89 -1.14 6.23
CA ALA A 108 21.89 -2.44 5.56
C ALA A 108 21.98 -2.33 4.03
N GLY A 109 21.64 -1.17 3.46
CA GLY A 109 21.70 -0.89 2.03
C GLY A 109 22.90 -0.06 1.58
N GLY A 110 23.87 0.20 2.47
CA GLY A 110 25.17 0.79 2.15
C GLY A 110 26.27 -0.25 2.29
#